data_AF-A0A1M5TSC7-F1
#
_entry.id   AF-A0A1M5TSC7-F1
#
_cell.length_a   1.000
_cell.length_b   1.000
_cell.length_c   1.000
_cell.angle_alpha   90.00
_cell.angle_beta   90.00
_cell.angle_gamma   90.00
#
_symmetry.space_group_name_H-M   'P 1'
#
loop_
_entity.id
_entity.type
_entity.pdbx_description
1 polymer ?
#
loop_
_entity_poly.entity_id
_entity_poly.type
_entity_poly.pdbx_seq_one_letter_code
_entity_poly.pdbx_strand_id
1 'polypeptide(L)'
;MSRSRFPSPETDDIKKAQALLQELESQAHTLRTALSNLDFMASASKNLVEIESGDHLRQLLKERMEEDSIESSLLSLQTEIPGRTLSRIIKDPDSAKFGNLHSIATELGLKICIVK
;
A
#
# COMPACT_ATOMS: atom_id res chain seq x y z
N MET A 1 -62.19 -29.69 19.36
CA MET A 1 -61.07 -30.31 20.10
C MET A 1 -59.78 -29.62 19.69
N SER A 2 -59.32 -28.69 20.53
CA SER A 2 -58.15 -27.86 20.27
C SER A 2 -56.86 -28.62 20.61
N ARG A 3 -56.02 -28.91 19.62
CA ARG A 3 -54.70 -29.49 19.85
C ARG A 3 -53.71 -28.35 20.11
N SER A 4 -53.31 -28.18 21.37
CA SER A 4 -52.16 -27.35 21.74
C SER A 4 -50.89 -27.97 21.15
N ARG A 5 -50.26 -27.31 20.18
CA ARG A 5 -48.86 -27.58 19.84
C ARG A 5 -48.01 -26.92 20.91
N PHE A 6 -47.60 -27.70 21.91
CA PHE A 6 -46.46 -27.32 22.71
C PHE A 6 -45.20 -27.42 21.83
N PRO A 7 -44.40 -26.36 21.69
CA PRO A 7 -43.08 -26.48 21.08
C PRO A 7 -42.20 -27.32 22.01
N SER A 8 -41.58 -28.38 21.47
CA SER A 8 -40.64 -29.21 22.23
C SER A 8 -39.39 -28.41 22.58
N PRO A 9 -38.87 -28.51 23.83
CA PRO A 9 -37.70 -27.75 24.30
C PRO A 9 -36.43 -27.99 23.46
N GLU A 10 -36.31 -29.14 22.80
CA GLU A 10 -35.21 -29.45 21.88
C GLU A 10 -35.09 -28.45 20.71
N THR A 11 -36.19 -27.83 20.28
CA THR A 11 -36.18 -26.94 19.11
C THR A 11 -35.56 -25.57 19.38
N ASP A 12 -35.55 -25.11 20.63
CA ASP A 12 -34.94 -23.84 21.01
C ASP A 12 -33.43 -23.97 21.24
N ASP A 13 -32.98 -25.11 21.76
CA ASP A 13 -31.55 -25.37 21.93
C ASP A 13 -30.85 -25.57 20.57
N ILE A 14 -31.53 -26.19 19.59
CA ILE A 14 -31.04 -26.30 18.21
C ILE A 14 -30.90 -24.91 17.57
N LYS A 15 -31.87 -24.01 17.77
CA LYS A 15 -31.81 -22.63 17.25
C LYS A 15 -30.69 -21.82 17.90
N LYS A 16 -30.48 -21.96 19.20
CA LYS A 16 -29.36 -21.33 19.91
C LYS A 16 -28.02 -21.85 19.41
N ALA A 17 -27.89 -23.16 19.19
CA ALA A 17 -26.69 -23.76 18.62
C ALA A 17 -26.40 -23.24 17.20
N GLN A 18 -27.44 -23.10 16.36
CA GLN A 18 -27.30 -22.50 15.02
C GLN A 18 -26.89 -21.03 15.07
N ALA A 19 -27.47 -20.24 15.98
CA ALA A 19 -27.09 -18.84 16.14
C ALA A 19 -25.63 -18.68 16.59
N LEU A 20 -25.15 -19.56 17.49
CA LEU A 20 -23.75 -19.58 17.92
C LEU A 20 -22.79 -19.97 16.78
N LEU A 21 -23.18 -20.90 15.92
CA LEU A 21 -22.38 -21.26 14.73
C LEU A 21 -22.30 -20.10 13.75
N GLN A 22 -23.42 -19.42 13.49
CA GLN A 22 -23.45 -18.24 12.63
C GLN A 22 -22.59 -17.10 13.17
N GLU A 23 -22.59 -16.89 14.49
CA GLU A 23 -21.74 -15.91 15.15
C GLU A 23 -20.25 -16.29 15.06
N LEU A 24 -19.91 -17.57 15.26
CA LEU A 24 -18.53 -18.03 15.09
C LEU A 24 -18.04 -17.90 13.64
N GLU A 25 -18.90 -18.17 12.67
CA GLU A 25 -18.59 -17.98 11.25
C GLU A 25 -18.38 -16.50 10.91
N SER A 26 -19.21 -15.61 11.46
CA SER A 26 -19.07 -14.17 11.27
C SER A 26 -17.74 -13.68 11.85
N GLN A 27 -17.39 -14.11 13.06
CA GLN A 27 -16.13 -13.78 13.72
C GLN A 27 -14.91 -14.33 12.96
N ALA A 28 -14.98 -15.57 12.48
CA ALA A 28 -13.92 -16.16 11.67
C ALA A 28 -13.73 -15.40 10.34
N HIS A 29 -14.82 -14.91 9.75
CA HIS A 29 -14.75 -14.09 8.54
C HIS A 29 -14.09 -12.73 8.83
N THR A 30 -14.50 -12.04 9.89
CA THR A 30 -13.90 -10.76 10.32
C THR A 30 -12.40 -10.90 10.59
N LEU A 31 -11.99 -11.96 11.29
CA LEU A 31 -10.58 -12.22 11.58
C LEU A 31 -9.77 -12.49 10.30
N ARG A 32 -10.32 -13.25 9.34
CA ARG A 32 -9.68 -13.46 8.03
C ARG A 32 -9.48 -12.15 7.28
N THR A 33 -10.50 -11.30 7.25
CA THR A 33 -10.39 -9.99 6.58
C THR A 33 -9.35 -9.10 7.27
N ALA A 34 -9.33 -9.09 8.61
CA ALA A 34 -8.33 -8.35 9.36
C ALA A 34 -6.90 -8.85 9.08
N LEU A 35 -6.69 -10.17 9.03
CA LEU A 35 -5.40 -10.76 8.68
C LEU A 35 -4.97 -10.43 7.25
N SER A 36 -5.89 -10.48 6.28
CA SER A 36 -5.63 -10.09 4.89
C SER A 36 -5.23 -8.61 4.79
N ASN A 37 -5.88 -7.74 5.55
CA ASN A 37 -5.56 -6.32 5.57
C ASN A 37 -4.19 -6.05 6.21
N LEU A 38 -3.87 -6.76 7.29
CA LEU A 38 -2.55 -6.66 7.94
C LEU A 38 -1.44 -7.18 7.04
N ASP A 39 -1.66 -8.26 6.28
CA ASP A 39 -0.69 -8.79 5.32
C ASP A 39 -0.45 -7.81 4.15
N PHE A 40 -1.50 -7.16 3.67
CA PHE A 40 -1.38 -6.07 2.69
C PHE A 40 -0.58 -4.88 3.24
N MET A 41 -0.84 -4.47 4.49
CA MET A 41 -0.09 -3.39 5.14
C MET A 41 1.37 -3.76 5.42
N ALA A 42 1.64 -4.99 5.86
CA ALA A 42 2.99 -5.48 6.10
C ALA A 42 3.80 -5.59 4.80
N SER A 43 3.15 -5.99 3.70
CA SER A 43 3.75 -6.00 2.36
C SER A 43 4.04 -4.58 1.85
N ALA A 44 3.17 -3.61 2.13
CA ALA A 44 3.43 -2.20 1.83
C ALA A 44 4.63 -1.66 2.64
N SER A 45 4.76 -2.07 3.91
CA SER A 45 5.86 -1.62 4.79
C SER A 45 7.24 -2.12 4.37
N LYS A 46 7.34 -3.27 3.69
CA LYS A 46 8.61 -3.81 3.20
C LYS A 46 9.24 -2.98 2.07
N ASN A 47 8.46 -2.11 1.43
CA ASN A 47 8.92 -1.26 0.31
C ASN A 47 9.19 0.18 0.73
N LEU A 48 9.14 0.49 2.02
CA LEU A 48 9.52 1.81 2.54
C LEU A 48 11.05 1.85 2.68
N VAL A 49 11.70 2.67 1.86
CA VAL A 49 13.12 3.00 2.01
C VAL A 49 13.20 4.36 2.67
N GLU A 50 13.77 4.41 3.87
CA GLU A 50 14.03 5.67 4.57
C GLU A 50 15.24 6.35 3.94
N ILE A 51 15.05 7.61 3.53
CA ILE A 51 16.06 8.39 2.82
C ILE A 51 16.65 9.40 3.80
N GLU A 52 17.83 9.08 4.31
CA GLU A 52 18.53 9.91 5.32
C GLU A 52 19.43 10.99 4.69
N SER A 53 19.77 10.88 3.41
CA SER A 53 20.69 11.80 2.72
C SER A 53 20.38 11.98 1.24
N GLY A 54 20.82 13.10 0.67
CA GLY A 54 20.73 13.36 -0.78
C GLY A 54 21.49 12.33 -1.63
N ASP A 55 22.60 11.79 -1.13
CA ASP A 55 23.34 10.73 -1.84
C ASP A 55 22.55 9.42 -1.91
N HIS A 56 21.85 9.03 -0.84
CA HIS A 56 20.95 7.88 -0.86
C HIS A 56 19.81 8.08 -1.86
N LEU A 57 19.22 9.28 -1.89
CA LEU A 57 18.17 9.61 -2.86
C LEU A 57 18.69 9.52 -4.30
N ARG A 58 19.88 10.07 -4.56
CA ARG A 58 20.52 10.01 -5.88
C ARG A 58 20.75 8.57 -6.33
N GLN A 59 21.24 7.72 -5.44
CA GLN A 59 21.48 6.32 -5.75
C GLN A 59 20.16 5.61 -6.08
N LEU A 60 19.14 5.80 -5.25
CA LEU A 60 17.82 5.19 -5.45
C LEU A 60 17.17 5.61 -6.78
N LEU A 61 17.25 6.90 -7.15
CA LEU A 61 16.74 7.40 -8.43
C LEU A 61 17.46 6.74 -9.61
N LYS A 62 18.79 6.56 -9.52
CA LYS A 62 19.57 5.91 -10.58
C LYS A 62 19.26 4.42 -10.70
N GLU A 63 19.22 3.71 -9.58
CA GLU A 63 18.89 2.29 -9.55
C GLU A 63 17.51 2.05 -10.18
N ARG A 64 16.52 2.88 -9.88
CA ARG A 64 15.19 2.80 -10.51
C ARG A 64 15.20 3.11 -11.99
N MET A 65 15.94 4.14 -12.42
CA MET A 65 16.10 4.41 -13.85
C MET A 65 16.75 3.25 -14.60
N GLU A 66 17.74 2.58 -13.99
CA GLU A 66 18.42 1.42 -14.56
C GLU A 66 17.53 0.17 -14.57
N GLU A 67 16.83 -0.11 -13.46
CA GLU A 67 15.90 -1.24 -13.32
C GLU A 67 14.76 -1.18 -14.32
N ASP A 68 14.14 -0.01 -14.47
CA ASP A 68 13.02 0.21 -15.39
C ASP A 68 13.46 0.56 -16.83
N SER A 69 14.78 0.60 -17.08
CA SER A 69 15.36 0.98 -18.38
C SER A 69 14.84 2.32 -18.92
N ILE A 70 14.62 3.29 -18.03
CA ILE A 70 14.10 4.61 -18.35
C ILE A 70 15.25 5.54 -18.71
N GLU A 71 15.29 5.97 -19.97
CA GLU A 71 16.24 7.00 -20.38
C GLU A 71 15.91 8.37 -19.76
N SER A 72 16.95 9.15 -19.47
CA SER A 72 16.82 10.54 -19.02
C SER A 72 16.06 11.44 -20.01
N SER A 73 16.07 11.09 -21.30
CA SER A 73 15.35 11.79 -22.37
C SER A 73 13.84 11.58 -22.24
N LEU A 74 13.41 10.35 -21.99
CA LEU A 74 12.03 9.95 -21.75
C LEU A 74 11.49 10.58 -20.46
N LEU A 75 12.25 10.48 -19.38
CA LEU A 75 11.89 11.04 -18.08
C LEU A 75 11.75 12.58 -18.14
N SER A 76 12.59 13.25 -18.94
CA SER A 76 12.49 14.68 -19.20
C SER A 76 11.19 15.07 -19.91
N LEU A 77 10.71 14.23 -20.84
CA LEU A 77 9.46 14.44 -21.55
C LEU A 77 8.26 14.25 -20.62
N GLN A 78 8.25 13.17 -19.82
CA GLN A 78 7.15 12.84 -18.91
C GLN A 78 6.99 13.85 -17.77
N THR A 79 8.11 14.32 -17.23
CA THR A 79 8.10 15.28 -16.10
C THR A 79 8.00 16.75 -16.55
N GLU A 80 8.09 17.02 -17.85
CA GLU A 80 8.27 18.36 -18.44
C GLU A 80 9.48 19.13 -17.89
N ILE A 81 10.43 18.45 -17.23
CA ILE A 81 11.66 19.03 -16.69
C ILE A 81 12.72 19.01 -17.78
N PRO A 82 13.38 20.13 -18.10
CA PRO A 82 14.44 20.15 -19.11
C PRO A 82 15.58 19.19 -18.75
N GLY A 83 16.08 18.42 -19.72
CA GLY A 83 17.09 17.38 -19.48
C GLY A 83 18.36 17.85 -18.74
N ARG A 84 18.79 19.10 -18.93
CA ARG A 84 19.90 19.70 -18.14
C ARG A 84 19.54 19.85 -16.65
N THR A 85 18.32 20.29 -16.37
CA THR A 85 17.80 20.43 -15.01
C THR A 85 17.63 19.05 -14.38
N LEU A 86 17.07 18.09 -15.12
CA LEU A 86 16.92 16.71 -14.67
C LEU A 86 18.28 16.07 -14.34
N SER A 87 19.27 16.23 -15.22
CA SER A 87 20.65 15.78 -14.98
C SER A 87 21.27 16.39 -13.72
N ARG A 88 21.00 17.68 -13.46
CA ARG A 88 21.46 18.35 -12.25
C ARG A 88 20.77 17.80 -11.00
N ILE A 89 19.46 17.60 -11.06
CA ILE A 89 18.67 17.04 -9.94
C ILE A 89 19.13 15.62 -9.61
N ILE A 90 19.33 14.76 -10.61
CA ILE A 90 19.82 13.39 -10.38
C ILE A 90 21.24 13.41 -9.81
N LYS A 91 22.08 14.38 -10.21
CA LYS A 91 23.44 14.50 -9.70
C LYS A 91 23.51 15.06 -8.27
N ASP A 92 22.61 15.97 -7.93
CA ASP A 92 22.57 16.70 -6.67
C ASP A 92 21.11 16.99 -6.29
N PRO A 93 20.41 16.01 -5.70
CA PRO A 93 18.98 16.11 -5.42
C PRO A 93 18.66 17.08 -4.28
N ASP A 94 19.61 17.37 -3.39
CA ASP A 94 19.41 18.34 -2.29
C ASP A 94 19.19 19.77 -2.80
N SER A 95 19.76 20.09 -3.98
CA SER A 95 19.57 21.37 -4.64
C SER A 95 18.21 21.52 -5.34
N ALA A 96 17.42 20.44 -5.42
CA ALA A 96 16.18 20.40 -6.17
C ALA A 96 14.98 20.83 -5.32
N LYS A 97 14.00 21.48 -5.97
CA LYS A 97 12.70 21.71 -5.34
C LYS A 97 11.99 20.38 -5.15
N PHE A 98 11.34 20.19 -3.99
CA PHE A 98 10.58 18.98 -3.70
C PHE A 98 9.57 18.62 -4.80
N GLY A 99 8.90 19.61 -5.40
CA GLY A 99 7.97 19.37 -6.52
C GLY A 99 8.63 18.66 -7.70
N ASN A 100 9.85 19.05 -8.07
CA ASN A 100 10.57 18.39 -9.17
C ASN A 100 11.01 16.97 -8.79
N LEU A 101 11.48 16.78 -7.55
CA LEU A 101 11.83 15.46 -7.04
C LEU A 101 10.61 14.53 -7.01
N HIS A 102 9.47 15.05 -6.56
CA HIS A 102 8.21 14.32 -6.50
C HIS A 102 7.74 13.93 -7.91
N SER A 103 7.78 14.83 -8.89
CA SER A 103 7.43 14.51 -10.27
C SER A 103 8.35 13.43 -10.85
N ILE A 104 9.66 13.54 -10.67
CA ILE A 104 10.63 12.54 -11.12
C ILE A 104 10.34 11.18 -10.47
N ALA A 105 10.18 11.17 -9.15
CA ALA A 105 9.92 9.93 -8.42
C ALA A 105 8.60 9.28 -8.84
N THR A 106 7.56 10.06 -9.07
CA THR A 106 6.25 9.55 -9.53
C THR A 106 6.37 8.85 -10.88
N GLU A 107 7.11 9.42 -11.83
CA GLU A 107 7.36 8.80 -13.13
C GLU A 107 8.24 7.54 -13.04
N LEU A 108 9.11 7.45 -12.03
CA LEU A 108 9.87 6.25 -11.69
C LEU A 108 9.07 5.24 -10.84
N GLY A 109 7.75 5.42 -10.71
CA GLY A 109 6.87 4.52 -9.95
C GLY A 109 7.04 4.59 -8.43
N LEU A 110 7.73 5.61 -7.92
CA LEU A 110 7.98 5.82 -6.50
C LEU A 110 6.96 6.78 -5.89
N LYS A 111 6.65 6.55 -4.61
CA LYS A 111 5.91 7.51 -3.79
C LYS A 111 6.83 8.06 -2.72
N ILE A 112 7.13 9.36 -2.79
CA ILE A 112 7.92 10.06 -1.78
C ILE A 112 6.98 10.72 -0.79
N CYS A 113 7.20 10.47 0.50
CA CYS A 113 6.53 11.16 1.59
C CYS A 113 7.58 11.71 2.57
N ILE A 114 7.21 12.80 3.23
CA ILE A 114 7.99 13.32 4.35
C ILE A 114 7.47 12.62 5.61
N VAL A 115 8.35 11.89 6.28
CA VAL A 115 8.07 11.30 7.58
C VAL A 115 8.43 12.32 8.65
N LYS A 116 7.57 12.48 9.65
CA LYS A 116 7.70 13.46 10.74
C LYS A 116 7.91 12.76 12.06
#